data_AF-A0A317JI68-F1
#
_entry.id   AF-A0A317JI68-F1
#
_cell.length_a   1.000
_cell.length_b   1.000
_cell.length_c   1.000
_cell.angle_alpha   90.00
_cell.angle_beta   90.00
_cell.angle_gamma   90.00
#
_symmetry.space_group_name_H-M   'P 1'
#
loop_
_entity.id
_entity.type
_entity.pdbx_description
1 polymer ?
#
loop_
_entity_poly.entity_id
_entity_poly.type
_entity_poly.pdbx_seq_one_letter_code
_entity_poly.pdbx_strand_id
1 'polypeptide(L)'
;MIYGRRLFDKGLEGPFHRKPVHRAFKVYNSQFQWKYTLYFVAFLLGSLLLFLIPTWYFVHQNYEIFSDLAFKESPQLLEHLQRERDWMIGFSIFSVASLALLTTWVSLRITGNIIGPLISMERHMWKVTTGDWSTRDFRIRATDDFLDLADAYSYLYRSMKAQTEAELRLLRGIQVDPGNKDSVNNLTALTRLKESQLNLKADQPAEKIAAVEYIERRKAS
;
A
#
# COMPACT_ATOMS: atom_id res chain seq x y z
N MET A 1 -10.56 14.41 31.21
CA MET A 1 -9.21 13.83 31.43
C MET A 1 -8.48 13.86 30.10
N ILE A 2 -7.56 14.80 30.00
CA ILE A 2 -6.93 15.33 28.79
C ILE A 2 -5.49 14.80 28.77
N TYR A 3 -5.09 14.28 27.61
CA TYR A 3 -3.73 14.14 27.06
C TYR A 3 -2.59 13.69 27.99
N GLY A 4 -2.03 12.51 27.70
CA GLY A 4 -0.77 12.09 28.33
C GLY A 4 -0.21 10.76 27.82
N ARG A 5 0.14 10.65 26.53
CA ARG A 5 1.09 9.62 26.03
C ARG A 5 1.56 9.89 24.59
N ARG A 6 2.38 10.93 24.41
CA ARG A 6 3.28 11.06 23.25
C ARG A 6 4.58 11.72 23.72
N LEU A 7 5.47 10.96 24.34
CA LEU A 7 6.79 11.47 24.75
C LEU A 7 7.94 10.44 24.64
N PHE A 8 7.74 9.27 24.01
CA PHE A 8 8.77 8.21 23.99
C PHE A 8 9.09 7.56 22.62
N ASP A 9 8.83 8.24 21.49
CA ASP A 9 9.35 7.78 20.18
C ASP A 9 10.43 8.72 19.60
N LYS A 10 11.31 9.22 20.46
CA LYS A 10 12.58 9.82 20.03
C LYS A 10 13.73 8.92 20.47
N GLY A 11 14.14 8.03 19.57
CA GLY A 11 15.39 7.30 19.71
C GLY A 11 15.31 5.86 19.23
N LEU A 12 15.30 5.66 17.91
CA LEU A 12 15.79 4.45 17.23
C LEU A 12 15.93 4.72 15.71
N GLU A 13 16.47 5.88 15.34
CA GLU A 13 17.04 6.05 14.00
C GLU A 13 18.39 5.32 13.96
N GLY A 14 18.34 4.00 13.72
CA GLY A 14 19.52 3.19 13.45
C GLY A 14 20.22 3.63 12.14
N PRO A 15 21.50 3.28 11.93
CA PRO A 15 22.36 3.83 10.89
C PRO A 15 22.08 3.29 9.47
N PHE A 16 20.85 2.87 9.19
CA PHE A 16 20.46 2.31 7.90
C PHE A 16 19.68 3.33 7.07
N HIS A 17 20.33 4.45 6.74
CA HIS A 17 20.02 5.17 5.50
C HIS A 17 20.41 4.29 4.31
N ARG A 18 19.56 3.30 4.00
CA ARG A 18 19.62 2.58 2.74
C ARG A 18 19.31 3.61 1.65
N LYS A 19 20.32 3.90 0.83
CA LYS A 19 20.18 4.68 -0.41
C LYS A 19 18.89 4.24 -1.13
N PRO A 20 18.05 5.17 -1.61
CA PRO A 20 16.84 4.79 -2.33
C PRO A 20 17.28 3.98 -3.55
N VAL A 21 17.02 2.67 -3.53
CA VAL A 21 17.19 1.85 -4.72
C VAL A 21 16.14 2.37 -5.69
N HIS A 22 16.58 3.14 -6.68
CA HIS A 22 15.77 3.60 -7.81
C HIS A 22 15.31 2.37 -8.61
N ARG A 23 14.32 1.66 -8.08
CA ARG A 23 13.58 0.65 -8.85
C ARG A 23 12.55 1.42 -9.66
N ALA A 24 12.78 1.43 -10.97
CA ALA A 24 11.83 1.86 -11.97
C ALA A 24 10.42 1.34 -11.63
N PHE A 25 9.42 2.19 -11.88
CA PHE A 25 7.99 1.92 -11.73
C PHE A 25 7.65 0.44 -12.00
N LYS A 26 7.50 -0.36 -10.94
CA LYS A 26 7.11 -1.75 -11.08
C LYS A 26 5.59 -1.78 -11.16
N VAL A 27 5.06 -1.90 -12.37
CA VAL A 27 3.63 -2.06 -12.62
C VAL A 27 3.22 -3.42 -12.05
N TYR A 28 2.64 -3.43 -10.84
CA TYR A 28 2.21 -4.67 -10.18
C TYR A 28 0.89 -5.21 -10.74
N ASN A 29 0.01 -4.33 -11.24
CA ASN A 29 -1.23 -4.68 -11.92
C ASN A 29 -1.62 -3.58 -12.92
N SER A 30 -1.17 -3.75 -14.17
CA SER A 30 -1.36 -2.76 -15.25
C SER A 30 -2.83 -2.51 -15.52
N GLN A 31 -3.66 -3.55 -15.48
CA GLN A 31 -5.09 -3.45 -15.78
C GLN A 31 -5.82 -2.59 -14.75
N PHE A 32 -5.53 -2.79 -13.46
CA PHE A 32 -6.10 -1.97 -12.40
C PHE A 32 -5.66 -0.51 -12.56
N GLN A 33 -4.36 -0.26 -12.73
CA GLN A 33 -3.84 1.11 -12.85
C GLN A 33 -4.46 1.86 -14.03
N TRP A 34 -4.55 1.24 -15.20
CA TRP A 34 -5.15 1.84 -16.39
C TRP A 34 -6.65 2.07 -16.24
N LYS A 35 -7.39 1.13 -15.63
CA LYS A 35 -8.83 1.26 -15.41
C LYS A 35 -9.16 2.51 -14.60
N TYR A 36 -8.51 2.69 -13.45
CA TYR A 36 -8.78 3.85 -12.59
C TYR A 36 -8.19 5.16 -13.13
N THR A 37 -7.02 5.10 -13.78
CA THR A 37 -6.45 6.26 -14.47
C THR A 37 -7.39 6.76 -15.57
N LEU A 38 -7.95 5.85 -16.37
CA LEU A 38 -8.87 6.20 -17.45
C LEU A 38 -10.18 6.77 -16.89
N TYR A 39 -10.73 6.22 -15.80
CA TYR A 39 -11.89 6.81 -15.14
C TYR A 39 -11.62 8.23 -14.62
N PHE A 40 -10.45 8.47 -14.02
CA PHE A 40 -10.08 9.79 -13.52
C PHE A 40 -9.91 10.80 -14.66
N VAL A 41 -9.19 10.42 -15.72
CA VAL A 41 -9.00 11.25 -16.91
C VAL A 41 -10.33 11.53 -17.61
N ALA A 42 -11.19 10.52 -17.78
CA ALA A 42 -12.50 10.68 -18.40
C ALA A 42 -13.41 11.58 -17.58
N PHE A 43 -13.43 11.45 -16.25
CA PHE A 43 -14.18 12.33 -15.37
C PHE A 43 -13.71 13.78 -15.48
N LEU A 44 -12.39 14.01 -15.45
CA LEU A 44 -11.81 15.35 -15.52
C LEU A 44 -12.06 15.99 -16.90
N LEU A 45 -11.79 15.28 -17.99
CA LEU A 45 -12.07 15.77 -19.35
C LEU A 45 -13.57 15.98 -19.57
N GLY A 46 -14.42 15.10 -19.05
CA GLY A 46 -15.87 15.26 -19.11
C GLY A 46 -16.33 16.54 -18.41
N SER A 47 -15.82 16.79 -17.20
CA SER A 47 -16.11 18.04 -16.47
C SER A 47 -15.60 19.28 -17.19
N LEU A 48 -14.42 19.20 -17.81
CA LEU A 48 -13.84 20.29 -18.59
C LEU A 48 -14.69 20.60 -19.83
N LEU A 49 -15.18 19.57 -20.52
CA LEU A 49 -16.02 19.74 -21.72
C LEU A 49 -17.31 20.51 -21.43
N LEU A 50 -17.90 20.33 -20.25
CA LEU A 50 -19.10 21.08 -19.84
C LEU A 50 -18.86 22.60 -19.83
N PHE A 51 -17.64 23.04 -19.53
CA PHE A 51 -17.27 24.46 -19.56
C PHE A 51 -16.67 24.88 -20.91
N LEU A 52 -15.91 23.99 -21.55
CA LEU A 52 -15.22 24.29 -22.80
C LEU A 52 -16.21 24.51 -23.96
N ILE A 53 -17.30 23.74 -24.02
CA ILE A 53 -18.28 23.84 -25.10
C ILE A 53 -18.97 25.22 -25.11
N PRO A 54 -19.57 25.71 -24.01
CA PRO A 54 -20.14 27.06 -24.00
C PRO A 54 -19.09 28.15 -24.23
N THR A 55 -17.91 28.02 -23.63
CA THR A 55 -16.82 29.00 -23.80
C THR A 55 -16.40 29.10 -25.26
N TRP A 56 -16.24 27.96 -25.93
CA TRP A 56 -15.91 27.90 -27.35
C TRP A 56 -17.00 28.56 -28.20
N TYR A 57 -18.27 28.28 -27.91
CA TYR A 57 -19.39 28.90 -28.60
C TYR A 57 -19.36 30.44 -28.47
N PHE A 58 -19.22 30.96 -27.24
CA PHE A 58 -19.16 32.40 -27.00
C PHE A 58 -17.95 33.06 -27.66
N VAL A 59 -16.78 32.43 -27.58
CA VAL A 59 -15.57 32.89 -28.28
C VAL A 59 -15.84 33.02 -29.77
N HIS A 60 -16.37 31.97 -30.38
CA HIS A 60 -16.59 31.96 -31.82
C HIS A 60 -17.58 33.04 -32.25
N GLN A 61 -18.71 33.13 -31.54
CA GLN A 61 -19.75 34.13 -31.79
C GLN A 61 -19.21 35.56 -31.62
N ASN A 62 -18.46 35.84 -30.54
CA ASN A 62 -17.91 37.17 -30.30
C ASN A 62 -16.91 37.58 -31.37
N TYR A 63 -16.02 36.67 -31.79
CA TYR A 63 -15.04 36.97 -32.84
C TYR A 63 -15.67 37.17 -34.22
N GLU A 64 -16.76 36.49 -34.52
CA GLU A 64 -17.53 36.73 -35.75
C GLU A 64 -18.11 38.16 -35.75
N ILE A 65 -18.77 38.55 -34.66
CA ILE A 65 -19.32 39.91 -34.49
C ILE A 65 -18.22 40.98 -34.59
N PHE A 66 -17.08 40.77 -33.93
CA PHE A 66 -15.96 41.71 -33.97
C PHE A 66 -15.33 41.81 -35.36
N SER A 67 -15.26 40.70 -36.10
CA SER A 67 -14.74 40.70 -37.47
C SER A 67 -15.65 41.49 -38.41
N ASP A 68 -16.97 41.32 -38.29
CA ASP A 68 -17.96 42.05 -39.09
C ASP A 68 -17.95 43.55 -38.80
N LEU A 69 -17.79 43.94 -37.53
CA LEU A 69 -17.66 45.35 -37.13
C LEU A 69 -16.33 45.96 -37.62
N ALA A 70 -15.22 45.23 -37.45
CA ALA A 70 -13.91 45.69 -37.89
C ALA A 70 -13.85 45.87 -39.42
N PHE A 71 -14.51 45.00 -40.19
CA PHE A 71 -14.58 45.14 -41.64
C PHE A 71 -15.24 46.46 -42.09
N LYS A 72 -16.25 46.92 -41.34
CA LYS A 72 -16.99 48.16 -41.66
C LYS A 72 -16.26 49.42 -41.19
N GLU A 73 -15.72 49.40 -39.98
CA GLU A 73 -15.21 50.61 -39.32
C GLU A 73 -13.69 50.78 -39.45
N SER A 74 -12.92 49.69 -39.43
CA SER A 74 -11.46 49.72 -39.31
C SER A 74 -10.82 48.42 -39.80
N PRO A 75 -10.70 48.22 -41.12
CA PRO A 75 -10.28 46.94 -41.72
C PRO A 75 -8.85 46.52 -41.32
N GLN A 76 -8.03 47.48 -40.86
CA GLN A 76 -6.68 47.24 -40.35
C GLN A 76 -6.67 46.33 -39.11
N LEU A 77 -7.76 46.30 -38.33
CA LEU A 77 -7.87 45.46 -37.12
C LEU A 77 -8.15 43.99 -37.42
N LEU A 78 -8.59 43.66 -38.64
CA LEU A 78 -9.03 42.31 -38.99
C LEU A 78 -7.90 41.29 -38.82
N GLU A 79 -6.68 41.64 -39.24
CA GLU A 79 -5.50 40.78 -39.11
C GLU A 79 -5.14 40.53 -37.63
N HIS A 80 -5.28 41.56 -36.79
CA HIS A 80 -5.04 41.45 -35.36
C HIS A 80 -6.05 40.50 -34.70
N LEU A 81 -7.34 40.64 -35.00
CA LEU A 81 -8.40 39.78 -34.49
C LEU A 81 -8.23 38.32 -34.92
N GLN A 82 -7.88 38.07 -36.18
CA GLN A 82 -7.64 36.71 -36.68
C GLN A 82 -6.46 36.05 -35.96
N ARG A 83 -5.34 36.78 -35.82
CA ARG A 83 -4.17 36.28 -35.10
C ARG A 83 -4.48 36.00 -33.62
N GLU A 84 -5.22 36.88 -32.96
CA GLU A 84 -5.61 36.68 -31.55
C GLU A 84 -6.50 35.44 -31.39
N ARG A 85 -7.49 35.27 -32.28
CA ARG A 85 -8.33 34.07 -32.33
C ARG A 85 -7.49 32.81 -32.48
N ASP A 86 -6.57 32.77 -33.45
CA ASP A 86 -5.73 31.60 -33.72
C ASP A 86 -4.83 31.27 -32.52
N TRP A 87 -4.26 32.29 -31.88
CA TRP A 87 -3.49 32.13 -30.64
C TRP A 87 -4.34 31.57 -29.51
N MET A 88 -5.57 32.07 -29.34
CA MET A 88 -6.46 31.62 -28.27
C MET A 88 -6.92 30.18 -28.50
N ILE A 89 -7.20 29.79 -29.75
CA ILE A 89 -7.52 28.40 -30.13
C ILE A 89 -6.30 27.50 -29.86
N GLY A 90 -5.12 27.90 -30.35
CA GLY A 90 -3.88 27.14 -30.14
C GLY A 90 -3.55 26.95 -28.66
N PHE A 91 -3.67 28.03 -27.87
CA PHE A 91 -3.45 27.99 -26.43
C PHE A 91 -4.47 27.09 -25.71
N SER A 92 -5.74 27.11 -26.14
CA SER A 92 -6.79 26.26 -25.57
C SER A 92 -6.51 24.77 -25.82
N ILE A 93 -6.14 24.41 -27.06
CA ILE A 93 -5.76 23.04 -27.43
C ILE A 93 -4.53 22.59 -26.63
N PHE A 94 -3.50 23.44 -26.57
CA PHE A 94 -2.29 23.16 -25.79
C PHE A 94 -2.61 22.95 -24.31
N SER A 95 -3.48 23.78 -23.73
CA SER A 95 -3.88 23.70 -22.33
C SER A 95 -4.62 22.40 -22.02
N VAL A 96 -5.57 21.98 -22.87
CA VAL A 96 -6.30 20.72 -22.72
C VAL A 96 -5.35 19.52 -22.84
N ALA A 97 -4.44 19.53 -23.82
CA ALA A 97 -3.45 18.47 -23.99
C ALA A 97 -2.48 18.37 -22.80
N SER A 98 -1.96 19.51 -22.33
CA SER A 98 -1.08 19.59 -21.16
C SER A 98 -1.77 19.08 -19.90
N LEU A 99 -3.03 19.48 -19.69
CA LEU A 99 -3.85 19.02 -18.58
C LEU A 99 -4.08 17.51 -18.63
N ALA A 100 -4.39 16.95 -19.80
CA ALA A 100 -4.58 15.51 -19.97
C ALA A 100 -3.29 14.72 -19.65
N LEU A 101 -2.14 15.21 -20.13
CA LEU A 101 -0.83 14.59 -19.85
C LEU A 101 -0.48 14.65 -18.37
N LEU A 102 -0.60 15.82 -17.75
CA LEU A 102 -0.30 16.01 -16.32
C LEU A 102 -1.23 15.16 -15.46
N THR A 103 -2.53 15.16 -15.76
CA THR A 103 -3.52 14.35 -15.04
C THR A 103 -3.21 12.87 -15.15
N THR A 104 -2.87 12.39 -16.35
CA THR A 104 -2.49 10.98 -16.57
C THR A 104 -1.25 10.63 -15.75
N TRP A 105 -0.22 11.48 -15.77
CA TRP A 105 1.01 11.27 -15.02
C TRP A 105 0.76 11.23 -13.50
N VAL A 106 -0.01 12.18 -12.96
CA VAL A 106 -0.37 12.23 -11.54
C VAL A 106 -1.20 11.00 -11.15
N SER A 107 -2.19 10.63 -11.96
CA SER A 107 -3.06 9.48 -11.69
C SER A 107 -2.29 8.16 -11.64
N LEU A 108 -1.36 7.96 -12.57
CA LEU A 108 -0.47 6.79 -12.58
C LEU A 108 0.42 6.76 -11.33
N ARG A 109 0.94 7.93 -10.91
CA ARG A 109 1.76 8.05 -9.70
C ARG A 109 0.97 7.70 -8.44
N ILE A 110 -0.22 8.27 -8.27
CA ILE A 110 -1.10 8.01 -7.13
C ILE A 110 -1.49 6.52 -7.10
N THR A 111 -1.99 5.99 -8.21
CA THR A 111 -2.44 4.58 -8.26
C THR A 111 -1.29 3.61 -8.03
N GLY A 112 -0.08 3.95 -8.49
CA GLY A 112 1.15 3.20 -8.23
C GLY A 112 1.51 3.15 -6.74
N ASN A 113 1.44 4.29 -6.06
CA ASN A 113 1.70 4.40 -4.62
C ASN A 113 0.67 3.66 -3.78
N ILE A 114 -0.58 3.55 -4.25
CA ILE A 114 -1.66 2.86 -3.55
C ILE A 114 -1.54 1.34 -3.68
N ILE A 115 -1.37 0.83 -4.90
CA ILE A 115 -1.49 -0.60 -5.16
C ILE A 115 -0.29 -1.41 -4.68
N GLY A 116 0.90 -0.81 -4.65
CA GLY A 116 2.14 -1.46 -4.23
C GLY A 116 2.07 -1.98 -2.78
N PRO A 117 1.81 -1.10 -1.79
CA PRO A 117 1.62 -1.49 -0.39
C PRO A 117 0.50 -2.51 -0.22
N LEU A 118 -0.62 -2.34 -0.92
CA LEU A 118 -1.80 -3.20 -0.78
C LEU A 118 -1.50 -4.64 -1.22
N ILE A 119 -0.86 -4.84 -2.38
CA ILE A 119 -0.45 -6.17 -2.84
C ILE A 119 0.63 -6.77 -1.94
N SER A 120 1.56 -5.96 -1.43
CA SER A 120 2.57 -6.44 -0.49
C SER A 120 1.93 -6.94 0.81
N MET A 121 0.92 -6.20 1.31
CA MET A 121 0.15 -6.55 2.49
C MET A 121 -0.67 -7.82 2.26
N GLU A 122 -1.40 -7.91 1.14
CA GLU A 122 -2.17 -9.09 0.74
C GLU A 122 -1.29 -10.35 0.70
N ARG A 123 -0.11 -10.28 0.09
CA ARG A 123 0.83 -11.41 0.06
C ARG A 123 1.32 -11.79 1.45
N HIS A 124 1.55 -10.81 2.31
CA HIS A 124 1.94 -11.08 3.70
C HIS A 124 0.78 -11.74 4.46
N MET A 125 -0.43 -11.22 4.31
CA MET A 125 -1.65 -11.76 4.91
C MET A 125 -1.87 -13.21 4.50
N TRP A 126 -1.73 -13.51 3.20
CA TRP A 126 -1.85 -14.88 2.69
C TRP A 126 -0.90 -15.85 3.38
N LYS A 127 0.38 -15.46 3.56
CA LYS A 127 1.36 -16.30 4.27
C LYS A 127 0.94 -16.55 5.72
N VAL A 128 0.54 -15.49 6.40
CA VAL A 128 0.06 -15.55 7.79
C VAL A 128 -1.17 -16.45 7.91
N THR A 129 -2.15 -16.33 7.01
CA THR A 129 -3.37 -17.16 7.01
C THR A 129 -3.10 -18.62 6.66
N THR A 130 -2.06 -18.90 5.86
CA THR A 130 -1.61 -20.28 5.62
C THR A 130 -0.77 -20.85 6.76
N GLY A 131 -0.57 -20.08 7.83
CA GLY A 131 0.16 -20.49 9.02
C GLY A 131 1.66 -20.27 8.96
N ASP A 132 2.20 -19.52 8.00
CA ASP A 132 3.61 -19.12 7.99
C ASP A 132 3.82 -17.84 8.80
N TRP A 133 4.11 -18.01 10.09
CA TRP A 133 4.41 -16.94 11.03
C TRP A 133 5.90 -16.61 11.13
N SER A 134 6.73 -17.29 10.34
CA SER A 134 8.19 -17.10 10.31
C SER A 134 8.63 -15.85 9.54
N THR A 135 7.69 -15.30 8.76
CA THR A 135 7.85 -14.05 8.04
C THR A 135 8.28 -12.91 8.98
N ARG A 136 9.10 -12.00 8.47
CA ARG A 136 9.48 -10.79 9.22
C ARG A 136 8.28 -9.86 9.31
N ASP A 137 8.24 -9.05 10.35
CA ASP A 137 7.25 -7.97 10.50
C ASP A 137 7.01 -7.22 9.20
N PHE A 138 5.74 -7.05 8.86
CA PHE A 138 5.33 -6.24 7.73
C PHE A 138 5.75 -4.79 7.94
N ARG A 139 6.44 -4.23 6.93
CA ARG A 139 6.86 -2.83 6.89
C ARG A 139 6.73 -2.32 5.46
N ILE A 140 6.14 -1.12 5.33
CA ILE A 140 6.10 -0.37 4.07
C ILE A 140 6.99 0.86 4.16
N ARG A 141 7.07 1.67 3.10
CA ARG A 141 7.89 2.88 3.12
C ARG A 141 7.17 3.98 3.88
N ALA A 142 7.91 4.85 4.55
CA ALA A 142 7.36 6.00 5.25
C ALA A 142 6.67 7.01 4.31
N THR A 143 6.96 6.96 3.01
CA THR A 143 6.36 7.82 1.98
C THR A 143 5.09 7.25 1.36
N ASP A 144 4.70 6.03 1.74
CA ASP A 144 3.52 5.37 1.18
C ASP A 144 2.26 5.85 1.92
N ASP A 145 1.17 6.09 1.18
CA ASP A 145 -0.06 6.70 1.72
C ASP A 145 -0.79 5.81 2.74
N PHE A 146 -0.43 4.53 2.85
CA PHE A 146 -1.07 3.54 3.73
C PHE A 146 -0.27 3.20 4.98
N LEU A 147 0.57 4.13 5.48
CA LEU A 147 1.40 3.87 6.65
C LEU A 147 0.59 3.45 7.88
N ASP A 148 -0.49 4.18 8.18
CA ASP A 148 -1.37 3.88 9.32
C ASP A 148 -2.00 2.48 9.22
N LEU A 149 -2.41 2.08 8.01
CA LEU A 149 -2.98 0.76 7.76
C LEU A 149 -1.94 -0.33 7.92
N ALA A 150 -0.72 -0.11 7.43
CA ALA A 150 0.39 -1.03 7.58
C ALA A 150 0.80 -1.20 9.05
N ASP A 151 0.76 -0.13 9.84
CA ASP A 151 1.07 -0.16 11.27
C ASP A 151 -0.02 -0.91 12.05
N ALA A 152 -1.30 -0.65 11.77
CA ALA A 152 -2.41 -1.39 12.36
C ALA A 152 -2.32 -2.89 12.03
N TYR A 153 -2.01 -3.23 10.78
CA TYR A 153 -1.78 -4.61 10.37
C TYR A 153 -0.57 -5.24 11.05
N SER A 154 0.55 -4.51 11.16
CA SER A 154 1.76 -4.98 11.84
C SER A 154 1.49 -5.27 13.31
N TYR A 155 0.70 -4.42 13.98
CA TYR A 155 0.25 -4.65 15.34
C TYR A 155 -0.60 -5.93 15.46
N LEU A 156 -1.60 -6.11 14.57
CA LEU A 156 -2.43 -7.31 14.53
C LEU A 156 -1.57 -8.57 14.36
N TYR A 157 -0.65 -8.56 13.38
CA TYR A 157 0.26 -9.67 13.13
C TYR A 157 1.09 -10.02 14.36
N ARG A 158 1.70 -9.02 15.02
CA ARG A 158 2.48 -9.24 16.25
C ARG A 158 1.63 -9.83 17.38
N SER A 159 0.39 -9.34 17.53
CA SER A 159 -0.55 -9.87 18.54
C SER A 159 -0.88 -11.34 18.28
N MET A 160 -1.20 -11.71 17.04
CA MET A 160 -1.52 -13.09 16.69
C MET A 160 -0.31 -14.02 16.81
N LYS A 161 0.88 -13.54 16.45
CA LYS A 161 2.13 -14.28 16.62
C LYS A 161 2.42 -14.53 18.10
N ALA A 162 2.34 -13.49 18.94
CA ALA A 162 2.53 -13.60 20.38
C ALA A 162 1.51 -14.56 21.03
N GLN A 163 0.26 -14.54 20.57
CA GLN A 163 -0.76 -15.50 21.00
C GLN A 163 -0.38 -16.94 20.61
N THR A 164 0.06 -17.15 19.37
CA THR A 164 0.50 -18.48 18.90
C THR A 164 1.70 -19.00 19.70
N GLU A 165 2.65 -18.13 20.04
CA GLU A 165 3.78 -18.46 20.90
C GLU A 165 3.33 -18.81 22.34
N ALA A 166 2.37 -18.08 22.88
CA ALA A 166 1.80 -18.36 24.21
C ALA A 166 1.05 -19.70 24.24
N GLU A 167 0.24 -19.98 23.22
CA GLU A 167 -0.44 -21.27 23.04
C GLU A 167 0.56 -22.43 22.98
N LEU A 168 1.67 -22.26 22.24
CA LEU A 168 2.72 -23.28 22.17
C LEU A 168 3.37 -23.51 23.54
N ARG A 169 3.60 -22.46 24.34
CA ARG A 169 4.12 -22.59 25.72
C ARG A 169 3.14 -23.34 26.62
N LEU A 170 1.84 -23.08 26.49
CA LEU A 170 0.80 -23.78 27.25
C LEU A 170 0.75 -25.27 26.86
N LEU A 171 0.76 -25.59 25.55
CA LEU A 171 0.79 -26.97 25.07
C LEU A 171 1.98 -27.75 25.63
N ARG A 172 3.17 -27.14 25.68
CA ARG A 172 4.37 -27.75 26.28
C ARG A 172 4.25 -27.98 27.79
N GLY A 173 3.36 -27.27 28.48
CA GLY A 173 3.12 -27.42 29.91
C GLY A 173 2.02 -28.43 30.28
N ILE A 174 1.26 -28.95 29.31
CA ILE A 174 0.18 -29.92 29.58
C ILE A 174 0.78 -31.26 29.99
N GLN A 175 0.45 -31.72 31.20
CA GLN A 175 0.73 -33.09 31.64
C GLN A 175 -0.40 -34.01 31.17
N VAL A 176 -0.06 -35.05 30.42
CA VAL A 176 -1.00 -36.04 29.90
C VAL A 176 -0.72 -37.38 30.58
N ASP A 177 -1.78 -38.11 30.94
CA ASP A 177 -1.66 -39.47 31.46
C ASP A 177 -0.92 -40.36 30.43
N PRO A 178 0.25 -40.93 30.77
CA PRO A 178 1.00 -41.81 29.89
C PRO A 178 0.21 -43.05 29.44
N GLY A 179 -0.83 -43.45 30.19
CA GLY A 179 -1.70 -44.56 29.84
C GLY A 179 -2.61 -44.28 28.63
N ASN A 180 -2.87 -43.00 28.32
CA ASN A 180 -3.76 -42.60 27.23
C ASN A 180 -2.96 -42.18 25.99
N LYS A 181 -2.63 -43.18 25.15
CA LYS A 181 -1.86 -43.00 23.91
C LYS A 181 -2.43 -41.95 22.96
N ASP A 182 -3.76 -41.87 22.85
CA ASP A 182 -4.42 -40.92 21.95
C ASP A 182 -4.18 -39.48 22.38
N SER A 183 -4.22 -39.22 23.68
CA SER A 183 -3.98 -37.88 24.22
C SER A 183 -2.53 -37.43 24.01
N VAL A 184 -1.56 -38.35 24.17
CA VAL A 184 -0.13 -38.07 23.91
C VAL A 184 0.11 -37.79 22.42
N ASN A 185 -0.48 -38.60 21.54
CA ASN A 185 -0.37 -38.44 20.09
C ASN A 185 -0.98 -37.10 19.63
N ASN A 186 -2.16 -36.76 20.13
CA ASN A 186 -2.84 -35.50 19.80
C ASN A 186 -2.04 -34.28 20.29
N LEU A 187 -1.50 -34.32 21.51
CA LEU A 187 -0.67 -33.23 22.04
C LEU A 187 0.61 -33.04 21.21
N THR A 188 1.25 -34.15 20.84
CA THR A 188 2.47 -34.13 20.02
C THR A 188 2.18 -33.58 18.63
N ALA A 189 1.08 -33.99 18.00
CA ALA A 189 0.65 -33.49 16.70
C ALA A 189 0.33 -31.99 16.73
N LEU A 190 -0.39 -31.51 17.76
CA LEU A 190 -0.70 -30.09 17.93
C LEU A 190 0.55 -29.24 18.17
N THR A 191 1.48 -29.73 19.01
CA THR A 191 2.75 -29.07 19.28
C THR A 191 3.57 -28.94 18.01
N ARG A 192 3.71 -30.03 17.24
CA ARG A 192 4.43 -30.03 15.97
C ARG A 192 3.80 -29.10 14.93
N LEU A 193 2.47 -29.05 14.88
CA LEU A 193 1.75 -28.12 14.00
C LEU A 193 2.07 -26.66 14.35
N LYS A 194 1.99 -26.29 15.63
CA LYS A 194 2.31 -24.93 16.11
C LYS A 194 3.78 -24.56 15.94
N GLU A 195 4.70 -25.51 16.11
CA GLU A 195 6.13 -25.31 15.85
C GLU A 195 6.42 -25.08 14.36
N SER A 196 5.79 -25.85 13.48
CA SER A 196 5.92 -25.69 12.03
C SER A 196 5.43 -24.31 11.58
N GLN A 197 4.36 -23.82 12.20
CA GLN A 197 3.78 -22.50 11.94
C GLN A 197 4.76 -21.36 12.24
N LEU A 198 5.56 -21.50 13.30
CA LEU A 198 6.57 -20.52 13.69
C LEU A 198 7.93 -20.74 12.99
N ASN A 199 8.04 -21.76 12.12
CA ASN A 199 9.31 -22.25 11.55
C ASN A 199 10.38 -22.49 12.63
N LEU A 200 9.92 -22.91 13.82
CA LEU A 200 10.81 -23.45 14.82
C LEU A 200 11.15 -24.85 14.33
N LYS A 201 12.43 -25.10 14.04
CA LYS A 201 12.89 -26.49 13.92
C LYS A 201 12.47 -27.17 15.22
N ALA A 202 11.79 -28.31 15.12
CA ALA A 202 11.42 -29.13 16.27
C ALA A 202 12.67 -29.28 17.13
N ASP A 203 12.78 -28.43 18.16
CA ASP A 203 13.95 -28.46 19.00
C ASP A 203 13.86 -29.80 19.71
N GLN A 204 15.00 -30.48 19.71
CA GLN A 204 15.15 -31.92 19.96
C GLN A 204 14.23 -32.42 21.07
N PRO A 205 13.66 -33.63 20.90
CA PRO A 205 12.56 -34.16 21.69
C PRO A 205 12.76 -33.91 23.18
N ALA A 206 11.64 -33.78 23.90
CA ALA A 206 11.53 -33.66 25.36
C ALA A 206 12.49 -34.56 26.17
N GLU A 207 13.07 -35.58 25.54
CA GLU A 207 14.28 -36.32 25.91
C GLU A 207 15.45 -35.47 26.42
N LYS A 208 15.73 -34.25 25.90
CA LYS A 208 16.80 -33.40 26.46
C LYS A 208 16.43 -32.74 27.78
N ILE A 209 15.16 -32.37 27.97
CA ILE A 209 14.69 -31.82 29.25
C ILE A 209 14.60 -32.94 30.30
N ALA A 210 14.10 -34.11 29.91
CA ALA A 210 14.10 -35.30 30.75
C ALA A 210 15.52 -35.80 31.08
N ALA A 211 16.48 -35.70 30.14
CA ALA A 211 17.88 -36.06 30.39
C ALA A 211 18.57 -35.06 31.33
N VAL A 212 18.29 -33.76 31.22
CA VAL A 212 18.82 -32.76 32.17
C VAL A 212 18.21 -32.95 33.56
N GLU A 213 16.91 -33.19 33.66
CA GLU A 213 16.24 -33.45 34.95
C GLU A 213 16.68 -34.79 35.58
N TYR A 214 16.94 -35.82 34.78
CA TYR A 214 17.52 -37.09 35.22
C TYR A 214 18.98 -36.93 35.70
N ILE A 215 19.79 -36.14 35.00
CA ILE A 215 21.17 -35.84 35.39
C ILE A 215 21.22 -35.03 36.69
N GLU A 216 20.30 -34.08 36.89
CA GLU A 216 20.23 -33.29 38.13
C GLU A 216 19.74 -34.14 39.31
N ARG A 217 18.74 -35.02 39.13
CA ARG A 217 18.30 -35.94 40.20
C ARG A 217 19.39 -36.93 40.61
N ARG A 218 20.24 -37.39 39.68
CA ARG A 218 21.36 -38.30 39.97
C ARG A 218 22.56 -37.62 40.65
N LYS A 219 22.64 -36.29 40.60
CA LYS A 219 23.66 -35.52 41.34
C LYS A 219 23.20 -35.13 42.76
N ALA A 220 21.89 -35.17 43.01
CA ALA A 220 21.30 -34.85 44.31
C ALA A 220 21.13 -36.09 45.23
N SER A 221 21.33 -37.30 44.70
CA SER A 221 21.40 -38.58 45.42
C SER A 221 22.84 -39.02 45.62
#